data_AF-A0A6G1B720-F1
#
_entry.id   AF-A0A6G1B720-F1
#
_cell.length_a   1.000
_cell.length_b   1.000
_cell.length_c   1.000
_cell.angle_alpha   90.00
_cell.angle_beta   90.00
_cell.angle_gamma   90.00
#
_symmetry.space_group_name_H-M   'P 1'
#
loop_
_entity.id
_entity.type
_entity.pdbx_description
1 polymer ?
#
loop_
_entity_poly.entity_id
_entity_poly.type
_entity_poly.pdbx_seq_one_letter_code
_entity_poly.pdbx_strand_id
1 'polypeptide(L)'
;LKEIQIKTTLRYHLTPVRVAKMNKSEDSRCWRGCGETGTLLHCWWESKLVQPLWKTVWKLLKKLTLELPYDPAVALLGIYPRDTGVLMHRGTRTPVFIAALSTIAKTWKEPKCPPTDEWIKKMWFIYTMEYYMAMRKNEIWPCVATWMDLEAVMLSEISQAEDRYHMFACIGRL
;
A
#
# COMPACT_ATOMS: atom_id res chain seq x y z
N LEU A 1 3.46 -12.15 -3.61
CA LEU A 1 2.09 -11.60 -3.37
C LEU A 1 1.29 -12.39 -2.32
N LYS A 2 1.11 -13.70 -2.50
CA LYS A 2 0.33 -14.55 -1.56
C LYS A 2 0.78 -14.44 -0.10
N GLU A 3 2.09 -14.40 0.16
CA GLU A 3 2.64 -14.31 1.51
C GLU A 3 2.14 -13.10 2.31
N ILE A 4 2.09 -11.91 1.69
CA ILE A 4 1.64 -10.68 2.37
C ILE A 4 0.16 -10.79 2.73
N GLN A 5 -0.67 -11.26 1.79
CA GLN A 5 -2.09 -11.46 2.05
C GLN A 5 -2.34 -12.48 3.16
N ILE A 6 -1.58 -13.59 3.19
CA ILE A 6 -1.65 -14.59 4.26
C ILE A 6 -1.27 -13.96 5.60
N LYS A 7 -0.13 -13.26 5.68
CA LYS A 7 0.34 -12.61 6.92
C LYS A 7 -0.64 -11.55 7.43
N THR A 8 -1.26 -10.78 6.55
CA THR A 8 -2.26 -9.76 6.91
C THR A 8 -3.56 -10.42 7.38
N THR A 9 -4.08 -11.39 6.63
CA THR A 9 -5.35 -12.09 6.96
C THR A 9 -5.24 -12.88 8.27
N LEU A 10 -4.10 -13.55 8.49
CA LEU A 10 -3.82 -14.28 9.72
C LEU A 10 -3.43 -13.36 10.90
N ARG A 11 -3.36 -12.05 10.69
CA ARG A 11 -3.02 -11.05 11.72
C ARG A 11 -1.68 -11.37 12.39
N TYR A 12 -0.69 -11.75 11.58
CA TYR A 12 0.63 -12.18 12.04
C TYR A 12 1.40 -11.06 12.77
N HIS A 13 1.16 -9.80 12.38
CA HIS A 13 1.78 -8.64 13.01
C HIS A 13 1.17 -8.41 14.40
N LEU A 14 2.01 -8.42 15.43
CA LEU A 14 1.62 -8.05 16.78
C LEU A 14 1.22 -6.57 16.82
N THR A 15 0.18 -6.25 17.59
CA THR A 15 -0.26 -4.87 17.82
C THR A 15 0.10 -4.44 19.24
N PRO A 16 0.27 -3.14 19.50
CA PRO A 16 0.47 -2.63 20.86
C PRO A 16 -0.57 -3.14 21.86
N VAL A 17 -1.85 -3.14 21.49
CA VAL A 17 -2.93 -3.70 22.33
C VAL A 17 -2.72 -5.18 22.64
N ARG A 18 -2.25 -5.98 21.68
CA ARG A 18 -1.97 -7.40 21.90
C ARG A 18 -0.76 -7.59 22.82
N VAL A 19 0.29 -6.78 22.64
CA VAL A 19 1.51 -6.85 23.46
C VAL A 19 1.21 -6.41 24.90
N ALA A 20 0.49 -5.30 25.11
CA ALA A 20 0.05 -4.85 26.44
C ALA A 20 -0.81 -5.88 27.18
N LYS A 21 -1.57 -6.71 26.45
CA LYS A 21 -2.32 -7.83 27.05
C LYS A 21 -1.42 -9.00 27.46
N MET A 22 -0.33 -9.25 26.73
CA MET A 22 0.65 -10.31 27.07
C MET A 22 1.58 -9.87 28.19
N ASN A 23 2.00 -8.60 28.19
CA ASN A 23 2.87 -8.01 29.19
C ASN A 23 2.23 -6.71 29.71
N LYS A 24 1.79 -6.72 30.98
CA LYS A 24 1.07 -5.60 31.60
C LYS A 24 1.90 -4.31 31.74
N SER A 25 3.23 -4.39 31.65
CA SER A 25 4.09 -3.19 31.70
C SER A 25 4.20 -2.47 30.35
N GLU A 26 3.74 -3.09 29.27
CA GLU A 26 3.82 -2.54 27.92
C GLU A 26 2.64 -1.60 27.63
N ASP A 27 2.92 -0.56 26.85
CA ASP A 27 1.94 0.44 26.48
C ASP A 27 1.08 -0.02 25.30
N SER A 28 -0.23 0.23 25.38
CA SER A 28 -1.19 -0.08 24.32
C SER A 28 -1.25 0.99 23.21
N ARG A 29 -0.53 2.11 23.37
CA ARG A 29 -0.44 3.18 22.38
C ARG A 29 0.28 2.74 21.11
N CYS A 30 -0.12 3.34 19.99
CA CYS A 30 0.42 3.05 18.67
C CYS A 30 1.94 3.27 18.63
N TRP A 31 2.69 2.25 18.16
CA TRP A 31 4.16 2.35 18.01
C TRP A 31 4.61 3.43 17.04
N ARG A 32 3.71 3.93 16.19
CA ARG A 32 4.00 5.05 15.29
C ARG A 32 4.05 6.41 16.01
N GLY A 33 3.72 6.46 17.30
CA GLY A 33 3.79 7.69 18.10
C GLY A 33 2.65 8.69 17.83
N CYS A 34 1.53 8.26 17.23
CA CYS A 34 0.40 9.16 16.97
C CYS A 34 -0.41 9.55 18.22
N GLY A 35 -0.20 8.87 19.35
CA GLY A 35 -0.89 9.10 20.63
C GLY A 35 -2.15 8.25 20.85
N GLU A 36 -2.68 7.62 19.82
CA GLU A 36 -3.91 6.79 19.88
C GLU A 36 -3.60 5.32 20.23
N THR A 37 -4.64 4.58 20.62
CA THR A 37 -4.54 3.13 20.91
C THR A 37 -4.18 2.33 19.67
N GLY A 38 -3.11 1.53 19.75
CA GLY A 38 -2.60 0.72 18.65
C GLY A 38 -3.40 -0.56 18.43
N THR A 39 -4.65 -0.44 17.96
CA THR A 39 -5.43 -1.58 17.46
C THR A 39 -4.92 -2.04 16.09
N LEU A 40 -5.36 -3.22 15.63
CA LEU A 40 -4.98 -3.72 14.31
C LEU A 40 -5.47 -2.76 13.20
N LEU A 41 -6.75 -2.39 13.24
CA LEU A 41 -7.35 -1.48 12.26
C LEU A 41 -6.69 -0.10 12.31
N HIS A 42 -6.38 0.41 13.51
CA HIS A 42 -5.68 1.67 13.67
C HIS A 42 -4.30 1.65 13.00
N CYS A 43 -3.49 0.63 13.29
CA CYS A 43 -2.13 0.52 12.75
C CYS A 43 -2.10 0.31 11.22
N TRP A 44 -3.12 -0.34 10.65
CA TRP A 44 -3.20 -0.57 9.20
C TRP A 44 -3.87 0.57 8.42
N TRP A 45 -4.87 1.23 9.00
CA TRP A 45 -5.76 2.12 8.28
C TRP A 45 -5.95 3.45 8.99
N GLU A 46 -6.53 3.48 10.19
CA GLU A 46 -7.08 4.73 10.77
C GLU A 46 -6.01 5.74 11.17
N SER A 47 -4.78 5.28 11.45
CA SER A 47 -3.69 6.16 11.87
C SER A 47 -3.47 7.31 10.90
N LYS A 48 -3.47 8.54 11.43
CA LYS A 48 -3.13 9.77 10.68
C LYS A 48 -1.79 9.70 9.94
N LEU A 49 -0.88 8.83 10.40
CA LEU A 49 0.44 8.63 9.80
C LEU A 49 0.43 7.65 8.62
N VAL A 50 -0.62 6.85 8.46
CA VAL A 50 -0.76 5.89 7.36
C VAL A 50 -1.76 6.37 6.31
N GLN A 51 -2.76 7.15 6.72
CA GLN A 51 -3.76 7.76 5.84
C GLN A 51 -3.19 8.51 4.62
N PRO A 52 -2.07 9.26 4.68
CA PRO A 52 -1.48 9.88 3.50
C PRO A 52 -1.11 8.89 2.37
N LEU A 53 -0.60 7.70 2.74
CA LEU A 53 -0.31 6.65 1.77
C LEU A 53 -1.61 6.12 1.14
N TRP A 54 -2.63 5.83 1.95
CA TRP A 54 -3.92 5.34 1.44
C TRP A 54 -4.62 6.34 0.52
N LYS A 55 -4.57 7.64 0.83
CA LYS A 55 -5.09 8.69 -0.05
C LYS A 55 -4.35 8.71 -1.39
N THR A 56 -3.04 8.53 -1.38
CA THR A 56 -2.24 8.42 -2.62
C THR A 56 -2.62 7.18 -3.43
N VAL A 57 -2.78 6.03 -2.78
CA VAL A 57 -3.24 4.78 -3.40
C VAL A 57 -4.59 5.00 -4.10
N TRP A 58 -5.56 5.62 -3.43
CA TRP A 58 -6.87 5.88 -4.03
C TRP A 58 -6.84 6.91 -5.14
N LYS A 59 -5.99 7.95 -5.03
CA LYS A 59 -5.77 8.91 -6.12
C LYS A 59 -5.24 8.21 -7.37
N LEU A 60 -4.31 7.26 -7.21
CA LEU A 60 -3.80 6.43 -8.31
C LEU A 60 -4.91 5.57 -8.93
N LEU A 61 -5.71 4.88 -8.10
CA LEU A 61 -6.82 4.07 -8.59
C LEU A 61 -7.85 4.89 -9.39
N LYS A 62 -8.14 6.12 -8.94
CA LYS A 62 -9.02 7.04 -9.66
C LYS A 62 -8.46 7.44 -11.03
N LYS A 63 -7.15 7.68 -11.15
CA LYS A 63 -6.49 7.96 -12.45
C LYS A 63 -6.64 6.79 -13.43
N LEU A 64 -6.68 5.56 -12.92
CA LEU A 64 -6.90 4.35 -13.70
C LEU A 64 -8.38 4.09 -14.00
N THR A 65 -9.28 5.05 -13.73
CA THR A 65 -10.74 4.90 -13.84
C THR A 65 -11.32 3.75 -12.99
N LEU A 66 -10.58 3.32 -11.96
CA LEU A 66 -10.99 2.26 -11.04
C LEU A 66 -11.67 2.89 -9.82
N GLU A 67 -12.92 3.30 -9.99
CA GLU A 67 -13.70 3.84 -8.86
C GLU A 67 -13.97 2.75 -7.82
N LEU A 68 -13.54 3.01 -6.58
CA LEU A 68 -13.70 2.12 -5.44
C LEU A 68 -14.05 2.93 -4.20
N PRO A 69 -14.92 2.41 -3.31
CA PRO A 69 -15.20 3.07 -2.05
C PRO A 69 -13.92 3.15 -1.20
N TYR A 70 -13.73 4.27 -0.49
CA TYR A 70 -12.60 4.47 0.42
C TYR A 70 -12.84 3.71 1.72
N ASP A 71 -12.71 2.38 1.65
CA ASP A 71 -13.10 1.45 2.69
C ASP A 71 -11.92 0.52 3.06
N PRO A 72 -11.58 0.37 4.36
CA PRO A 72 -10.57 -0.58 4.80
C PRO A 72 -10.87 -2.03 4.41
N ALA A 73 -12.13 -2.45 4.27
CA ALA A 73 -12.47 -3.80 3.83
C ALA A 73 -11.99 -4.07 2.38
N VAL A 74 -12.01 -3.04 1.52
CA VAL A 74 -11.48 -3.13 0.15
C VAL A 74 -9.96 -3.22 0.20
N ALA A 75 -9.28 -2.32 0.92
CA ALA A 75 -7.82 -2.28 0.94
C ALA A 75 -7.17 -3.46 1.67
N LEU A 76 -7.71 -3.83 2.84
CA LEU A 76 -7.08 -4.79 3.74
C LEU A 76 -7.50 -6.23 3.41
N LEU A 77 -8.73 -6.43 2.95
CA LEU A 77 -9.32 -7.77 2.75
C LEU A 77 -9.62 -8.08 1.28
N GLY A 78 -9.55 -7.11 0.37
CA GLY A 78 -9.86 -7.33 -1.04
C GLY A 78 -11.34 -7.68 -1.28
N ILE A 79 -12.23 -7.22 -0.40
CA ILE A 79 -13.67 -7.40 -0.52
C ILE A 79 -14.19 -6.28 -1.41
N TYR A 80 -14.57 -6.64 -2.64
CA TYR A 80 -15.07 -5.69 -3.63
C TYR A 80 -16.61 -5.69 -3.68
N PRO A 81 -17.25 -4.55 -3.98
CA PRO A 81 -18.67 -4.51 -4.34
C PRO A 81 -18.96 -5.46 -5.52
N ARG A 82 -20.17 -6.02 -5.58
CA ARG A 82 -20.59 -7.04 -6.56
C ARG A 82 -20.89 -6.48 -7.96
N ASP A 83 -20.18 -5.43 -8.35
CA ASP A 83 -20.41 -4.73 -9.61
C ASP A 83 -19.49 -5.33 -10.69
N THR A 84 -20.04 -5.70 -11.85
CA THR A 84 -19.38 -6.53 -12.87
C THR A 84 -18.07 -5.92 -13.41
N GLY A 85 -17.97 -4.59 -13.47
CA GLY A 85 -16.75 -3.87 -13.90
C GLY A 85 -15.63 -3.86 -12.84
N VAL A 86 -15.96 -4.04 -11.56
CA VAL A 86 -14.98 -4.13 -10.48
C VAL A 86 -14.30 -5.50 -10.47
N LEU A 87 -14.97 -6.55 -10.98
CA LEU A 87 -14.36 -7.88 -11.08
C LEU A 87 -13.26 -7.96 -12.17
N MET A 88 -13.43 -7.22 -13.27
CA MET A 88 -12.59 -7.32 -14.48
C MET A 88 -11.14 -6.82 -14.28
N HIS A 89 -10.89 -5.83 -13.41
CA HIS A 89 -9.52 -5.33 -13.14
C HIS A 89 -8.96 -5.80 -11.79
N ARG A 90 -9.40 -6.97 -11.29
CA ARG A 90 -8.89 -7.52 -10.02
C ARG A 90 -7.37 -7.77 -10.06
N GLY A 91 -6.85 -8.13 -11.24
CA GLY A 91 -5.42 -8.34 -11.50
C GLY A 91 -4.59 -7.07 -11.29
N THR A 92 -5.12 -5.90 -11.68
CA THR A 92 -4.44 -4.60 -11.55
C THR A 92 -4.56 -4.02 -10.13
N ARG A 93 -5.70 -4.21 -9.45
CA ARG A 93 -5.96 -3.62 -8.12
C ARG A 93 -5.24 -4.33 -6.97
N THR A 94 -5.10 -5.64 -7.07
CA THR A 94 -4.55 -6.46 -5.99
C THR A 94 -3.07 -6.14 -5.70
N PRO A 95 -2.18 -6.01 -6.71
CA PRO A 95 -0.79 -5.58 -6.51
C PRO A 95 -0.66 -4.22 -5.81
N VAL A 96 -1.51 -3.26 -6.16
CA VAL A 96 -1.53 -1.89 -5.60
C VAL A 96 -1.73 -1.91 -4.09
N PHE A 97 -2.77 -2.62 -3.64
CA PHE A 97 -3.08 -2.75 -2.21
C PHE A 97 -2.03 -3.59 -1.48
N ILE A 98 -1.54 -4.68 -2.09
CA ILE A 98 -0.50 -5.52 -1.48
C ILE A 98 0.80 -4.74 -1.30
N ALA A 99 1.18 -3.90 -2.26
CA ALA A 99 2.35 -3.05 -2.14
C ALA A 99 2.20 -2.10 -0.95
N ALA A 100 1.05 -1.42 -0.84
CA ALA A 100 0.78 -0.49 0.27
C ALA A 100 0.83 -1.20 1.63
N LEU A 101 0.16 -2.35 1.74
CA LEU A 101 0.23 -3.21 2.93
C LEU A 101 1.67 -3.60 3.25
N SER A 102 2.46 -4.01 2.27
CA SER A 102 3.86 -4.38 2.49
C SER A 102 4.69 -3.20 3.01
N THR A 103 4.45 -1.99 2.49
CA THR A 103 5.18 -0.78 2.92
C THR A 103 4.82 -0.42 4.36
N ILE A 104 3.54 -0.51 4.74
CA ILE A 104 3.07 -0.29 6.12
C ILE A 104 3.62 -1.36 7.07
N ALA A 105 3.68 -2.62 6.64
CA ALA A 105 4.25 -3.71 7.43
C ALA A 105 5.76 -3.55 7.65
N LYS A 106 6.48 -3.03 6.64
CA LYS A 106 7.93 -2.79 6.75
C LYS A 106 8.23 -1.77 7.85
N THR A 107 7.43 -0.72 7.98
CA THR A 107 7.57 0.31 9.02
C THR A 107 6.66 0.08 10.23
N TRP A 108 6.28 -1.18 10.51
CA TRP A 108 5.22 -1.51 11.47
C TRP A 108 5.43 -0.94 12.89
N LYS A 109 6.68 -0.90 13.34
CA LYS A 109 7.09 -0.41 14.66
C LYS A 109 7.77 0.96 14.63
N GLU A 110 7.98 1.53 13.46
CA GLU A 110 8.73 2.79 13.32
C GLU A 110 7.80 3.99 13.50
N PRO A 111 8.25 5.09 14.13
CA PRO A 111 7.46 6.32 14.32
C PRO A 111 7.22 7.12 13.02
N LYS A 112 7.61 6.58 11.87
CA LYS A 112 7.63 7.31 10.59
C LYS A 112 6.39 6.99 9.75
N CYS A 113 5.93 8.01 9.01
CA CYS A 113 4.98 7.83 7.91
C CYS A 113 5.61 6.89 6.87
N PRO A 114 4.91 5.84 6.40
CA PRO A 114 5.41 5.04 5.29
C PRO A 114 5.49 5.91 4.03
N PRO A 115 6.67 6.09 3.43
CA PRO A 115 6.82 7.07 2.37
C PRO A 115 6.34 6.51 1.01
N THR A 116 5.81 7.39 0.18
CA THR A 116 5.21 7.04 -1.12
C THR A 116 6.21 6.41 -2.09
N ASP A 117 7.48 6.83 -2.04
CA ASP A 117 8.56 6.30 -2.88
C ASP A 117 8.83 4.82 -2.57
N GLU A 118 8.83 4.42 -1.29
CA GLU A 118 8.98 3.01 -0.88
C GLU A 118 7.81 2.16 -1.37
N TRP A 119 6.60 2.72 -1.42
CA TRP A 119 5.46 2.05 -2.04
C TRP A 119 5.61 1.91 -3.55
N ILE A 120 6.06 2.93 -4.27
CA ILE A 120 6.32 2.86 -5.72
C ILE A 120 7.44 1.84 -6.02
N LYS A 121 8.53 1.84 -5.25
CA LYS A 121 9.59 0.82 -5.36
C LYS A 121 9.04 -0.58 -5.13
N LYS A 122 8.12 -0.74 -4.17
CA LYS A 122 7.48 -2.03 -3.90
C LYS A 122 6.59 -2.47 -5.06
N MET A 123 5.87 -1.55 -5.70
CA MET A 123 5.09 -1.82 -6.90
C MET A 123 5.97 -2.30 -8.05
N TRP A 124 7.09 -1.63 -8.31
CA TRP A 124 8.07 -2.06 -9.32
C TRP A 124 8.62 -3.44 -9.03
N PHE A 125 8.98 -3.71 -7.78
CA PHE A 125 9.43 -5.04 -7.38
C PHE A 125 8.38 -6.12 -7.66
N ILE A 126 7.10 -5.85 -7.37
CA ILE A 126 6.02 -6.80 -7.67
C ILE A 126 5.89 -7.01 -9.18
N TYR A 127 5.86 -5.94 -9.97
CA TYR A 127 5.81 -6.02 -11.42
C TYR A 127 6.93 -6.89 -11.99
N THR A 128 8.19 -6.60 -11.62
CA THR A 128 9.35 -7.38 -12.06
C THR A 128 9.23 -8.86 -11.69
N MET A 129 8.78 -9.17 -10.48
CA MET A 129 8.59 -10.55 -10.06
C MET A 129 7.48 -11.26 -10.84
N GLU A 130 6.34 -10.59 -11.10
CA GLU A 130 5.26 -11.16 -11.92
C GLU A 130 5.69 -11.34 -13.38
N TYR A 131 6.42 -10.37 -13.94
CA TYR A 131 6.97 -10.43 -15.29
C TYR A 131 7.89 -11.65 -15.46
N TYR A 132 8.82 -11.88 -14.53
CA TYR A 132 9.68 -13.07 -14.57
C TYR A 132 8.89 -14.37 -14.42
N MET A 133 7.84 -14.40 -13.59
CA MET A 133 6.96 -15.56 -13.47
C MET A 133 6.18 -15.84 -14.77
N ALA A 134 5.67 -14.79 -15.41
CA ALA A 134 4.94 -14.87 -16.67
C ALA A 134 5.85 -15.33 -17.83
N MET A 135 7.08 -14.82 -17.88
CA MET A 135 8.11 -15.25 -18.84
C MET A 135 8.37 -16.76 -18.72
N ARG A 136 8.51 -17.29 -17.50
CA ARG A 136 8.71 -18.74 -17.28
C ARG A 136 7.51 -19.59 -17.70
N LYS A 137 6.30 -19.03 -17.72
CA LYS A 137 5.07 -19.73 -18.11
C LYS A 137 4.66 -19.49 -19.56
N ASN A 138 5.42 -18.67 -20.29
CA ASN A 138 5.05 -18.20 -21.63
C ASN A 138 3.72 -17.42 -21.68
N GLU A 139 3.38 -16.72 -20.58
CA GLU A 139 2.15 -15.95 -20.39
C GLU A 139 2.46 -14.43 -20.27
N ILE A 140 3.45 -13.94 -21.02
CA ILE A 140 3.95 -12.55 -20.90
C ILE A 140 2.87 -11.53 -21.26
N TRP A 141 2.14 -11.74 -22.35
CA TRP A 141 1.15 -10.78 -22.85
C TRP A 141 0.04 -10.45 -21.84
N PRO A 142 -0.60 -11.43 -21.16
CA PRO A 142 -1.51 -11.14 -20.05
C PRO A 142 -0.89 -10.30 -18.92
N CYS A 143 0.38 -10.55 -18.58
CA CYS A 143 1.09 -9.79 -17.55
C CYS A 143 1.28 -8.33 -17.99
N VAL A 144 1.81 -8.11 -19.19
CA VAL A 144 2.01 -6.76 -19.75
C VAL A 144 0.68 -6.01 -19.80
N ALA A 145 -0.38 -6.62 -20.35
CA ALA A 145 -1.70 -6.00 -20.43
C ALA A 145 -2.26 -5.59 -19.06
N THR A 146 -1.98 -6.35 -18.00
CA THR A 146 -2.43 -6.03 -16.64
C THR A 146 -1.69 -4.82 -16.03
N TRP A 147 -0.44 -4.61 -16.42
CA TRP A 147 0.47 -3.63 -15.82
C TRP A 147 0.69 -2.35 -16.65
N MET A 148 0.36 -2.34 -17.94
CA MET A 148 0.59 -1.19 -18.84
C MET A 148 0.07 0.14 -18.26
N ASP A 149 -1.19 0.18 -17.79
CA ASP A 149 -1.77 1.41 -17.23
C ASP A 149 -1.12 1.79 -15.89
N LEU A 150 -0.73 0.80 -15.07
CA LEU A 150 -0.05 1.03 -13.80
C LEU A 150 1.34 1.62 -14.01
N GLU A 151 2.08 1.11 -14.99
CA GLU A 151 3.43 1.56 -15.32
C GLU A 151 3.44 3.04 -15.70
N ALA A 152 2.52 3.47 -16.58
CA ALA A 152 2.37 4.86 -16.97
C ALA A 152 2.10 5.78 -15.77
N VAL A 153 1.22 5.36 -14.85
CA VAL A 153 0.90 6.17 -13.65
C VAL A 153 2.06 6.16 -12.66
N MET A 154 2.73 5.04 -12.45
CA MET A 154 3.90 4.94 -11.56
C MET A 154 5.06 5.84 -12.02
N LEU A 155 5.34 5.88 -13.32
CA LEU A 155 6.33 6.79 -13.90
C LEU A 155 5.95 8.26 -13.71
N SER A 156 4.66 8.59 -13.87
CA SER A 156 4.17 9.96 -13.65
C SER A 156 4.32 10.44 -12.19
N GLU A 157 4.16 9.55 -11.21
CA GLU A 157 4.29 9.90 -9.78
C GLU A 157 5.75 10.07 -9.37
N ILE A 158 6.69 9.36 -10.00
CA ILE A 158 8.14 9.56 -9.81
C ILE A 158 8.55 10.93 -10.32
N SER A 159 8.17 11.29 -11.55
CA SER A 159 8.44 12.61 -12.13
C SER A 159 7.86 13.74 -11.26
N GLN A 160 6.62 13.60 -10.76
CA GLN A 160 6.06 14.59 -9.82
C GLN A 160 6.76 14.64 -8.47
N ALA A 161 7.31 13.53 -7.98
CA ALA A 161 8.08 13.51 -6.75
C ALA A 161 9.41 14.25 -6.94
N GLU A 162 10.12 13.99 -8.04
CA GLU A 162 11.36 14.66 -8.43
C GLU A 162 11.14 16.18 -8.59
N ASP A 163 10.10 16.60 -9.30
CA ASP A 163 9.74 18.02 -9.45
C ASP A 163 9.47 18.69 -8.10
N ARG A 164 8.80 18.01 -7.16
CA ARG A 164 8.59 18.54 -5.81
C ARG A 164 9.91 18.70 -5.07
N TYR A 165 10.82 17.73 -5.14
CA TYR A 165 12.15 17.84 -4.54
C TYR A 165 12.95 19.01 -5.13
N HIS A 166 12.89 19.20 -6.45
CA HIS A 166 13.52 20.34 -7.12
C HIS A 166 12.89 21.68 -6.72
N MET A 167 11.56 21.75 -6.59
CA MET A 167 10.84 22.95 -6.15
C MET A 167 11.16 23.32 -4.70
N PHE A 168 11.23 22.35 -3.78
CA PHE A 168 11.63 22.59 -2.39
C PHE A 168 13.12 22.99 -2.27
N ALA A 169 14.00 22.46 -3.13
CA ALA A 169 15.40 22.87 -3.18
C ALA A 169 15.60 24.32 -3.66
N CYS A 170 14.69 24.83 -4.50
CA CYS A 170 14.71 26.23 -4.95
C CYS A 170 14.15 27.21 -3.91
N ILE A 171 13.19 26.80 -3.08
CA ILE A 171 12.61 27.65 -2.02
C ILE A 171 13.56 27.80 -0.82
N GLY A 172 14.45 26.83 -0.57
CA GLY A 172 15.48 26.91 0.48
C GLY A 172 16.73 27.73 0.12
N ARG A 173 16.73 28.45 -1.01
CA ARG A 173 17.84 29.30 -1.50
C ARG A 173 17.45 30.77 -1.71
N LEU A 174 16.33 31.21 -1.16
CA LEU A 174 15.94 32.63 -1.03
C LEU A 174 16.00 33.02 0.45
#